data_AF-A0A318XK22-F1
#
_entry.id   AF-A0A318XK22-F1
#
_cell.length_a   1.000
_cell.length_b   1.000
_cell.length_c   1.000
_cell.angle_alpha   90.00
_cell.angle_beta   90.00
_cell.angle_gamma   90.00
#
_symmetry.space_group_name_H-M   'P 1'
#
loop_
_entity.id
_entity.type
_entity.pdbx_description
1 polymer ?
#
loop_
_entity_poly.entity_id
_entity_poly.type
_entity_poly.pdbx_seq_one_letter_code
_entity_poly.pdbx_strand_id
1 'polypeptide(L)'
;MKRFISFILGLAFTKNQLNNSRDSDLKSNSDICNESDNPELSRGDIEISVIAPPVICKAESFPVIAAVTNTRSKGSVYIRSAKCNWNEKEYRKELREELEASGDSLRAVEELRSRTDLLTDSEQRKLKSRYEKLKKATEYIRFNLDKEMIQELNEKGVLELVLTIEGDGVRDRKAVKGSKKIKLQCNRTLQRLPAAPGLKKGNWYFGDTHSHSTYTWDYYFGDGIYTIQELKPLAKAAGLDWLTLTDHAYCLNSKKFETQKHTVTALSDNSFAFLYGEELSCAELVNNSKSRDTCHCNGILNNTFVPCTTDFFRKASSPDSQQGINNLRQNGGLVTINHANWGKSMTEPWNFGINTYAYTHGETGMEILNGGWADNNKGSTTRWIDKRLLHGEKVYPFAGSDTESKNHLGECYTVVYADKLTHESIKAGLSRGHHYVTTYPGLAFWARKAGASDWSWMGDTLAIGSGTVELQLSYCNTTNGMNIYVIKGKTGWTQEQQVYSTAVNAGKGFITAKIPVEKECYLRAYCVEEDKKSHRAYTTPIWFE
;
A
#
# COMPACT_ATOMS: atom_id res chain seq x y z
N MET A 1 -14.64 -67.32 17.05
CA MET A 1 -13.47 -68.22 17.16
C MET A 1 -13.28 -68.90 15.79
N LYS A 2 -12.04 -69.19 15.37
CA LYS A 2 -11.64 -69.69 14.03
C LYS A 2 -11.84 -68.71 12.84
N ARG A 3 -10.92 -68.82 11.87
CA ARG A 3 -10.92 -68.25 10.49
C ARG A 3 -11.52 -69.33 9.53
N PHE A 4 -11.73 -69.19 8.22
CA PHE A 4 -11.29 -68.28 7.12
C PHE A 4 -12.53 -67.98 6.20
N ILE A 5 -12.53 -67.51 4.93
CA ILE A 5 -11.49 -67.31 3.89
C ILE A 5 -11.87 -66.21 2.85
N SER A 6 -10.85 -65.55 2.30
CA SER A 6 -10.55 -65.14 0.90
C SER A 6 -11.68 -65.00 -0.16
N PHE A 7 -11.65 -64.06 -1.13
CA PHE A 7 -10.57 -63.78 -2.10
C PHE A 7 -10.53 -62.33 -2.66
N ILE A 8 -9.31 -61.74 -2.78
CA ILE A 8 -8.69 -60.98 -3.92
C ILE A 8 -9.50 -59.84 -4.62
N LEU A 9 -8.96 -58.70 -5.13
CA LEU A 9 -7.59 -58.15 -5.38
C LEU A 9 -7.29 -56.92 -4.47
N GLY A 10 -6.09 -56.33 -4.41
CA GLY A 10 -4.78 -56.71 -4.99
C GLY A 10 -4.19 -55.75 -6.04
N LEU A 11 -3.62 -54.60 -5.63
CA LEU A 11 -2.56 -53.76 -6.29
C LEU A 11 -2.50 -52.41 -5.53
N ALA A 12 -1.62 -52.19 -4.55
CA ALA A 12 -0.17 -51.92 -4.64
C ALA A 12 0.19 -50.45 -4.97
N PHE A 13 0.08 -49.57 -3.97
CA PHE A 13 0.80 -48.28 -3.96
C PHE A 13 2.25 -48.49 -3.51
N THR A 14 3.23 -48.17 -4.36
CA THR A 14 4.63 -48.06 -3.97
C THR A 14 4.92 -46.67 -3.40
N LYS A 15 5.43 -46.60 -2.16
CA LYS A 15 6.09 -45.38 -1.66
C LYS A 15 7.29 -45.07 -2.54
N ASN A 16 7.53 -43.80 -2.84
CA ASN A 16 8.88 -43.35 -3.16
C ASN A 16 9.22 -42.00 -2.54
N GLN A 17 10.51 -41.80 -2.36
CA GLN A 17 11.19 -40.95 -1.39
C GLN A 17 10.78 -39.46 -1.36
N LEU A 18 10.75 -38.91 -0.14
CA LEU A 18 10.97 -37.49 0.12
C LEU A 18 12.38 -37.11 -0.36
N ASN A 19 12.49 -36.24 -1.37
CA ASN A 19 13.73 -35.57 -1.71
C ASN A 19 13.65 -34.11 -1.28
N ASN A 20 14.57 -33.69 -0.40
CA ASN A 20 14.77 -32.29 -0.07
C ASN A 20 15.57 -31.62 -1.21
N SER A 21 14.89 -30.97 -2.17
CA SER A 21 15.55 -29.93 -2.95
C SER A 21 15.65 -28.66 -2.09
N ARG A 22 16.88 -28.20 -1.86
CA ARG A 22 17.14 -26.82 -1.43
C ARG A 22 17.08 -25.95 -2.67
N ASP A 23 15.87 -25.62 -3.12
CA ASP A 23 15.70 -24.62 -4.17
C ASP A 23 16.13 -23.23 -3.64
N SER A 24 16.89 -22.52 -4.46
CA SER A 24 17.75 -21.41 -4.04
C SER A 24 17.00 -20.10 -3.81
N ASP A 25 17.59 -19.25 -2.96
CA ASP A 25 17.16 -17.86 -2.74
C ASP A 25 17.21 -17.03 -4.04
N LEU A 26 16.10 -17.04 -4.78
CA LEU A 26 15.87 -16.11 -5.87
C LEU A 26 15.62 -14.71 -5.28
N LYS A 27 16.73 -13.98 -5.05
CA LYS A 27 16.70 -12.54 -4.78
C LYS A 27 15.78 -11.85 -5.79
N SER A 28 14.82 -11.09 -5.29
CA SER A 28 13.96 -10.26 -6.12
C SER A 28 14.76 -9.05 -6.59
N ASN A 29 15.13 -9.01 -7.88
CA ASN A 29 15.72 -7.82 -8.51
C ASN A 29 14.66 -6.70 -8.62
N SER A 30 14.44 -6.00 -7.50
CA SER A 30 13.69 -4.75 -7.41
C SER A 30 14.65 -3.57 -7.37
N ASP A 31 15.73 -3.64 -8.15
CA ASP A 31 16.91 -2.79 -8.06
C ASP A 31 16.71 -1.41 -8.71
N ILE A 32 15.75 -0.65 -8.18
CA ILE A 32 15.83 0.82 -8.08
C ILE A 32 15.48 1.22 -6.63
N CYS A 33 16.07 0.51 -5.67
CA CYS A 33 16.15 0.96 -4.29
C CYS A 33 17.32 1.94 -4.15
N ASN A 34 17.20 2.93 -3.27
CA ASN A 34 18.35 3.72 -2.80
C ASN A 34 19.20 2.83 -1.87
N GLU A 35 20.23 2.18 -2.41
CA GLU A 35 21.01 1.19 -1.67
C GLU A 35 21.74 1.76 -0.45
N SER A 36 21.44 1.19 0.71
CA SER A 36 22.41 0.86 1.74
C SER A 36 21.95 -0.45 2.41
N ASP A 37 22.81 -1.39 2.81
CA ASP A 37 24.15 -1.20 3.37
C ASP A 37 25.17 -2.29 3.02
N ASN A 38 26.45 -1.99 3.28
CA ASN A 38 27.56 -2.94 3.33
C ASN A 38 27.79 -3.35 4.81
N PRO A 39 27.66 -4.64 5.19
CA PRO A 39 27.47 -5.04 6.59
C PRO A 39 28.76 -5.12 7.44
N GLU A 40 29.65 -4.12 7.35
CA GLU A 40 30.69 -3.90 8.38
C GLU A 40 31.18 -2.43 8.37
N LEU A 41 30.30 -1.51 8.80
CA LEU A 41 30.63 -0.11 9.02
C LEU A 41 30.70 0.21 10.51
N SER A 42 31.80 0.83 10.95
CA SER A 42 31.90 1.45 12.27
C SER A 42 30.90 2.62 12.34
N ARG A 43 29.71 2.38 12.90
CA ARG A 43 28.67 3.41 13.12
C ARG A 43 29.33 4.62 13.81
N GLY A 44 29.33 5.75 13.11
CA GLY A 44 29.89 7.01 13.61
C GLY A 44 29.05 7.59 14.76
N ASP A 45 29.41 8.78 15.22
CA ASP A 45 28.71 9.49 16.29
C ASP A 45 27.26 9.89 15.94
N ILE A 46 26.92 9.94 14.65
CA ILE A 46 25.57 10.08 14.12
C ILE A 46 25.34 9.15 12.93
N GLU A 47 24.09 8.74 12.73
CA GLU A 47 23.58 8.05 11.56
C GLU A 47 22.65 8.98 10.76
N ILE A 48 22.64 8.85 9.42
CA ILE A 48 21.82 9.66 8.51
C ILE A 48 21.05 8.73 7.58
N SER A 49 19.78 8.52 7.89
CA SER A 49 18.83 7.80 7.02
C SER A 49 18.09 8.83 6.15
N VAL A 50 17.99 8.57 4.85
CA VAL A 50 17.33 9.48 3.90
C VAL A 50 16.00 8.89 3.44
N ILE A 51 14.95 9.72 3.44
CA ILE A 51 13.60 9.35 3.01
C ILE A 51 13.18 10.30 1.89
N ALA A 52 12.99 9.72 0.72
CA ALA A 52 12.59 10.39 -0.52
C ALA A 52 11.59 9.48 -1.26
N PRO A 53 10.83 9.99 -2.26
CA PRO A 53 9.92 9.17 -3.03
C PRO A 53 10.64 7.98 -3.71
N PRO A 54 10.13 6.74 -3.59
CA PRO A 54 10.66 5.58 -4.33
C PRO A 54 10.31 5.65 -5.83
N VAL A 55 9.26 6.40 -6.16
CA VAL A 55 8.74 6.59 -7.51
C VAL A 55 8.61 8.08 -7.78
N ILE A 56 9.19 8.53 -8.91
CA ILE A 56 9.05 9.89 -9.41
C ILE A 56 8.61 9.79 -10.87
N CYS A 57 7.36 10.20 -11.12
CA CYS A 57 6.75 10.25 -12.45
C CYS A 57 6.90 11.61 -13.13
N LYS A 58 7.07 12.66 -12.33
CA LYS A 58 7.28 14.05 -12.76
C LYS A 58 7.94 14.77 -11.59
N ALA A 59 8.98 15.57 -11.82
CA ALA A 59 9.52 16.38 -10.75
C ALA A 59 8.62 17.62 -10.55
N GLU A 60 7.99 17.70 -9.39
CA GLU A 60 7.43 18.90 -8.77
C GLU A 60 8.15 19.13 -7.43
N SER A 61 8.12 20.33 -6.85
CA SER A 61 8.85 20.60 -5.59
C SER A 61 8.30 19.77 -4.43
N PHE A 62 9.10 18.86 -3.87
CA PHE A 62 8.76 17.99 -2.75
C PHE A 62 9.89 17.94 -1.70
N PRO A 63 9.60 17.57 -0.44
CA PRO A 63 10.60 17.38 0.61
C PRO A 63 11.40 16.08 0.43
N VAL A 64 12.73 16.21 0.41
CA VAL A 64 13.66 15.16 0.79
C VAL A 64 13.87 15.28 2.31
N ILE A 65 13.68 14.19 3.05
CA ILE A 65 13.85 14.18 4.50
C ILE A 65 15.10 13.40 4.88
N ALA A 66 15.82 13.87 5.88
CA ALA A 66 16.89 13.14 6.53
C ALA A 66 16.59 12.97 8.02
N ALA A 67 16.48 11.73 8.46
CA ALA A 67 16.45 11.35 9.87
C ALA A 67 17.90 11.27 10.36
N VAL A 68 18.30 12.19 11.24
CA VAL A 68 19.63 12.28 11.82
C VAL A 68 19.58 11.76 13.25
N THR A 69 20.20 10.61 13.50
CA THR A 69 20.11 9.90 14.79
C THR A 69 21.45 9.91 15.54
N ASN A 70 21.45 10.31 16.82
CA ASN A 70 22.62 10.17 17.70
C ASN A 70 22.80 8.71 18.16
N THR A 71 23.68 8.01 17.46
CA THR A 71 24.06 6.60 17.65
C THR A 71 24.99 6.36 18.84
N ARG A 72 25.50 7.39 19.52
CA ARG A 72 26.34 7.21 20.71
C ARG A 72 25.58 6.47 21.80
N SER A 73 26.23 5.51 22.46
CA SER A 73 25.69 4.89 23.69
C SER A 73 25.70 5.84 24.90
N LYS A 74 26.54 6.89 24.90
CA LYS A 74 26.63 7.90 25.98
C LYS A 74 27.01 9.28 25.41
N GLY A 75 26.40 10.32 25.98
CA GLY A 75 26.68 11.72 25.64
C GLY A 75 25.84 12.24 24.46
N SER A 76 25.11 13.32 24.69
CA SER A 76 24.31 14.00 23.67
C SER A 76 25.19 14.63 22.58
N VAL A 77 24.63 14.78 21.38
CA VAL A 77 25.23 15.52 20.27
C VAL A 77 24.35 16.73 19.97
N TYR A 78 24.96 17.92 19.87
CA TYR A 78 24.30 19.15 19.49
C TYR A 78 24.55 19.42 18.00
N ILE A 79 23.49 19.40 17.19
CA ILE A 79 23.56 19.63 15.74
C ILE A 79 23.52 21.13 15.48
N ARG A 80 24.60 21.68 14.89
CA ARG A 80 24.72 23.11 14.58
C ARG A 80 24.17 23.46 13.20
N SER A 81 24.38 22.60 12.20
CA SER A 81 23.94 22.88 10.83
C SER A 81 23.76 21.62 9.99
N ALA A 82 22.91 21.73 8.98
CA ALA A 82 22.71 20.74 7.95
C ALA A 82 22.78 21.42 6.56
N LYS A 83 23.43 20.76 5.61
CA LYS A 83 23.82 21.31 4.32
C LYS A 83 23.45 20.36 3.19
N CYS A 84 22.62 20.78 2.26
CA CYS A 84 22.43 20.08 1.00
C CYS A 84 23.32 20.73 -0.06
N ASN A 85 24.20 19.96 -0.70
CA ASN A 85 25.09 20.46 -1.75
C ASN A 85 24.63 19.93 -3.12
N TRP A 86 24.57 20.82 -4.11
CA TRP A 86 24.12 20.54 -5.47
C TRP A 86 24.77 21.54 -6.43
N ASN A 87 25.39 21.08 -7.53
CA ASN A 87 26.04 21.92 -8.55
C ASN A 87 26.85 23.11 -7.96
N GLU A 88 27.77 22.79 -7.05
CA GLU A 88 28.64 23.73 -6.31
C GLU A 88 27.94 24.73 -5.34
N LYS A 89 26.60 24.73 -5.26
CA LYS A 89 25.81 25.52 -4.31
C LYS A 89 25.64 24.78 -2.96
N GLU A 90 25.95 25.44 -1.83
CA GLU A 90 25.63 24.96 -0.45
C GLU A 90 24.29 25.55 0.01
N TYR A 91 23.28 24.70 0.24
CA TYR A 91 22.00 25.06 0.86
C TYR A 91 22.06 24.72 2.35
N ARG A 92 22.34 25.72 3.17
CA ARG A 92 22.59 25.61 4.61
C ARG A 92 21.36 25.94 5.45
N LYS A 93 21.01 25.05 6.39
CA LYS A 93 20.09 25.30 7.51
C LYS A 93 20.88 25.26 8.81
N GLU A 94 20.91 26.37 9.55
CA GLU A 94 21.40 26.38 10.94
C GLU A 94 20.35 25.74 11.87
N LEU A 95 20.84 25.04 12.90
CA LEU A 95 20.07 24.18 13.80
C LEU A 95 20.54 24.38 15.25
N ARG A 96 19.71 24.03 16.23
CA ARG A 96 20.03 24.17 17.66
C ARG A 96 19.59 22.95 18.49
N GLU A 97 19.59 21.78 17.86
CA GLU A 97 18.97 20.58 18.42
C GLU A 97 19.99 19.74 19.21
N GLU A 98 19.68 19.44 20.48
CA GLU A 98 20.42 18.43 21.26
C GLU A 98 19.73 17.06 21.12
N LEU A 99 20.45 16.11 20.53
CA LEU A 99 20.00 14.72 20.37
C LEU A 99 20.48 13.88 21.56
N GLU A 100 19.56 13.28 22.33
CA GLU A 100 19.90 12.35 23.43
C GLU A 100 20.74 11.16 22.92
N ALA A 101 21.56 10.54 23.79
CA ALA A 101 22.37 9.37 23.41
C ALA A 101 21.50 8.11 23.27
N SER A 102 21.40 7.54 22.05
CA SER A 102 20.47 6.44 21.77
C SER A 102 21.07 5.10 21.38
N GLY A 103 22.39 4.93 21.26
CA GLY A 103 22.99 3.69 20.73
C GLY A 103 22.49 2.39 21.38
N ASP A 104 22.32 2.39 22.71
CA ASP A 104 21.77 1.24 23.46
C ASP A 104 20.25 1.06 23.32
N SER A 105 19.54 2.12 22.92
CA SER A 105 18.10 2.11 22.67
C SER A 105 17.79 1.73 21.23
N LEU A 106 18.56 2.23 20.24
CA LEU A 106 18.50 1.84 18.84
C LEU A 106 18.66 0.33 18.70
N ARG A 107 19.76 -0.25 19.22
CA ARG A 107 19.99 -1.71 19.18
C ARG A 107 18.88 -2.51 19.85
N ALA A 108 18.29 -2.00 20.93
CA ALA A 108 17.18 -2.67 21.62
C ALA A 108 15.83 -2.53 20.89
N VAL A 109 15.65 -1.50 20.05
CA VAL A 109 14.49 -1.34 19.16
C VAL A 109 14.66 -2.22 17.91
N GLU A 110 15.86 -2.25 17.31
CA GLU A 110 16.26 -3.16 16.22
C GLU A 110 16.05 -4.64 16.64
N GLU A 111 16.54 -5.03 17.83
CA GLU A 111 16.37 -6.35 18.44
C GLU A 111 14.89 -6.72 18.63
N LEU A 112 14.07 -5.83 19.21
CA LEU A 112 12.69 -6.17 19.58
C LEU A 112 11.71 -6.12 18.39
N ARG A 113 11.97 -5.27 17.38
CA ARG A 113 11.15 -5.21 16.15
C ARG A 113 11.46 -6.35 15.18
N SER A 114 12.63 -6.97 15.25
CA SER A 114 12.99 -8.13 14.42
C SER A 114 12.52 -9.49 14.97
N ARG A 115 11.83 -9.51 16.12
CA ARG A 115 11.26 -10.72 16.72
C ARG A 115 10.01 -11.19 15.97
N THR A 116 9.93 -12.50 15.76
CA THR A 116 8.78 -13.17 15.09
C THR A 116 7.76 -13.73 16.08
N ASP A 117 8.13 -13.87 17.36
CA ASP A 117 7.31 -14.39 18.45
C ASP A 117 6.69 -13.29 19.34
N LEU A 118 5.60 -13.61 20.02
CA LEU A 118 4.79 -12.66 20.81
C LEU A 118 5.64 -12.04 21.94
N LEU A 119 6.07 -10.79 21.80
CA LEU A 119 6.78 -10.07 22.87
C LEU A 119 5.98 -10.14 24.18
N THR A 120 6.62 -10.41 25.31
CA THR A 120 6.00 -10.35 26.64
C THR A 120 5.69 -8.90 27.03
N ASP A 121 4.72 -8.67 27.92
CA ASP A 121 4.40 -7.34 28.48
C ASP A 121 5.63 -6.57 29.01
N SER A 122 6.68 -7.29 29.46
CA SER A 122 7.95 -6.70 29.90
C SER A 122 8.80 -6.24 28.71
N GLU A 123 8.94 -7.07 27.67
CA GLU A 123 9.65 -6.72 26.42
C GLU A 123 8.93 -5.61 25.65
N GLN A 124 7.60 -5.62 25.61
CA GLN A 124 6.82 -4.56 24.98
C GLN A 124 7.02 -3.22 25.74
N ARG A 125 7.04 -3.23 27.09
CA ARG A 125 7.41 -2.05 27.91
C ARG A 125 8.87 -1.62 27.68
N LYS A 126 9.81 -2.56 27.49
CA LYS A 126 11.20 -2.28 27.07
C LYS A 126 11.21 -1.58 25.71
N LEU A 127 10.50 -2.10 24.70
CA LEU A 127 10.37 -1.51 23.36
C LEU A 127 9.88 -0.06 23.46
N LYS A 128 8.75 0.19 24.13
CA LYS A 128 8.22 1.54 24.38
C LYS A 128 9.27 2.45 25.02
N SER A 129 9.85 2.06 26.15
CA SER A 129 10.85 2.87 26.88
C SER A 129 12.12 3.18 26.07
N ARG A 130 12.50 2.30 25.14
CA ARG A 130 13.63 2.53 24.22
C ARG A 130 13.24 3.37 23.01
N TYR A 131 12.05 3.19 22.46
CA TYR A 131 11.55 3.99 21.34
C TYR A 131 11.34 5.46 21.73
N GLU A 132 10.74 5.74 22.89
CA GLU A 132 10.58 7.11 23.41
C GLU A 132 11.92 7.85 23.63
N LYS A 133 13.03 7.10 23.82
CA LYS A 133 14.40 7.66 23.84
C LYS A 133 15.00 7.84 22.45
N LEU A 134 14.71 6.93 21.52
CA LEU A 134 15.13 7.04 20.12
C LEU A 134 14.50 8.27 19.46
N LYS A 135 13.21 8.53 19.69
CA LYS A 135 12.50 9.74 19.22
C LYS A 135 13.19 11.05 19.62
N LYS A 136 13.80 11.11 20.81
CA LYS A 136 14.56 12.28 21.30
C LYS A 136 16.01 12.35 20.81
N ALA A 137 16.45 11.33 20.09
CA ALA A 137 17.78 11.23 19.54
C ALA A 137 17.80 11.37 18.01
N THR A 138 16.63 11.49 17.39
CA THR A 138 16.42 11.58 15.93
C THR A 138 15.73 12.89 15.58
N GLU A 139 16.36 13.70 14.73
CA GLU A 139 15.76 14.92 14.15
C GLU A 139 15.48 14.74 12.65
N TYR A 140 14.35 15.26 12.16
CA TYR A 140 13.83 15.05 10.82
C TYR A 140 13.98 16.30 9.94
N ILE A 141 15.18 16.44 9.37
CA ILE A 141 15.61 17.63 8.62
C ILE A 141 15.06 17.56 7.19
N ARG A 142 14.21 18.53 6.84
CA ARG A 142 13.55 18.65 5.52
C ARG A 142 14.30 19.58 4.58
N PHE A 143 14.48 19.15 3.34
CA PHE A 143 15.02 19.93 2.22
C PHE A 143 14.06 19.84 1.04
N ASN A 144 13.40 20.94 0.69
CA ASN A 144 12.55 21.01 -0.50
C ASN A 144 13.42 21.24 -1.74
N LEU A 145 13.17 20.49 -2.81
CA LEU A 145 13.82 20.74 -4.11
C LEU A 145 13.36 22.09 -4.68
N ASP A 146 14.30 22.96 -5.07
CA ASP A 146 13.97 24.26 -5.67
C ASP A 146 13.63 24.16 -7.17
N LYS A 147 13.30 25.29 -7.81
CA LYS A 147 12.89 25.31 -9.22
C LYS A 147 13.97 24.82 -10.18
N GLU A 148 15.25 25.07 -9.89
CA GLU A 148 16.36 24.69 -10.76
C GLU A 148 16.68 23.19 -10.58
N MET A 149 16.67 22.70 -9.34
CA MET A 149 16.77 21.26 -9.03
C MET A 149 15.65 20.45 -9.72
N ILE A 150 14.43 20.97 -9.70
CA ILE A 150 13.26 20.37 -10.37
C ILE A 150 13.34 20.47 -11.89
N GLN A 151 13.93 21.53 -12.43
CA GLN A 151 14.23 21.61 -13.86
C GLN A 151 15.26 20.54 -14.26
N GLU A 152 16.39 20.45 -13.56
CA GLU A 152 17.42 19.44 -13.82
C GLU A 152 16.87 18.01 -13.72
N LEU A 153 16.09 17.69 -12.68
CA LEU A 153 15.51 16.36 -12.50
C LEU A 153 14.49 15.99 -13.60
N ASN A 154 13.77 16.96 -14.18
CA ASN A 154 12.91 16.74 -15.33
C ASN A 154 13.71 16.62 -16.66
N GLU A 155 14.77 17.42 -16.84
CA GLU A 155 15.56 17.46 -18.09
C GLU A 155 16.55 16.30 -18.22
N LYS A 156 17.28 15.96 -17.16
CA LYS A 156 18.29 14.89 -17.13
C LYS A 156 17.72 13.55 -16.66
N GLY A 157 16.51 13.54 -16.08
CA GLY A 157 15.89 12.38 -15.45
C GLY A 157 16.56 11.94 -14.14
N VAL A 158 17.61 12.62 -13.68
CA VAL A 158 18.40 12.29 -12.48
C VAL A 158 18.89 13.57 -11.79
N LEU A 159 18.98 13.54 -10.46
CA LEU A 159 19.51 14.61 -9.63
C LEU A 159 20.34 13.99 -8.50
N GLU A 160 21.59 14.41 -8.35
CA GLU A 160 22.47 13.97 -7.26
C GLU A 160 22.72 15.10 -6.26
N LEU A 161 22.55 14.80 -4.97
CA LEU A 161 22.70 15.73 -3.85
C LEU A 161 23.67 15.14 -2.82
N VAL A 162 24.41 16.00 -2.11
CA VAL A 162 25.23 15.57 -0.96
C VAL A 162 24.77 16.29 0.30
N LEU A 163 24.05 15.55 1.15
CA LEU A 163 23.70 16.01 2.49
C LEU A 163 24.91 15.88 3.42
N THR A 164 25.19 16.91 4.20
CA THR A 164 26.21 16.93 5.26
C THR A 164 25.62 17.52 6.54
N ILE A 165 25.89 16.87 7.67
CA ILE A 165 25.46 17.28 9.02
C ILE A 165 26.71 17.62 9.84
N GLU A 166 26.67 18.73 10.59
CA GLU A 166 27.78 19.21 11.42
C GLU A 166 27.29 19.59 12.83
N GLY A 167 27.93 19.04 13.86
CA GLY A 167 27.59 19.23 15.28
C GLY A 167 28.79 19.01 16.22
N ASP A 168 28.55 18.98 17.53
CA ASP A 168 29.55 18.61 18.56
C ASP A 168 28.94 17.69 19.62
N GLY A 169 29.75 16.85 20.27
CA GLY A 169 29.37 16.23 21.53
C GLY A 169 29.26 17.27 22.66
N VAL A 170 28.12 17.30 23.36
CA VAL A 170 27.79 18.38 24.33
C VAL A 170 28.79 18.48 25.49
N ARG A 171 29.34 17.34 25.93
CA ARG A 171 30.26 17.26 27.08
C ARG A 171 31.73 17.15 26.68
N ASP A 172 32.05 16.43 25.61
CA ASP A 172 33.43 16.19 25.17
C ASP A 172 33.95 17.25 24.18
N ARG A 173 33.05 18.09 23.64
CA ARG A 173 33.33 19.13 22.62
C ARG A 173 34.03 18.58 21.38
N LYS A 174 33.90 17.28 21.11
CA LYS A 174 34.41 16.66 19.88
C LYS A 174 33.47 17.01 18.73
N ALA A 175 34.03 17.52 17.64
CA ALA A 175 33.28 17.77 16.42
C ALA A 175 32.70 16.45 15.88
N VAL A 176 31.40 16.48 15.56
CA VAL A 176 30.64 15.39 14.97
C VAL A 176 30.26 15.80 13.55
N LYS A 177 30.54 14.92 12.58
CA LYS A 177 30.21 15.15 11.17
C LYS A 177 29.79 13.85 10.50
N GLY A 178 28.77 13.94 9.66
CA GLY A 178 28.29 12.84 8.82
C GLY A 178 27.84 13.37 7.47
N SER A 179 27.83 12.52 6.45
CA SER A 179 27.32 12.86 5.12
C SER A 179 26.72 11.65 4.41
N LYS A 180 25.66 11.87 3.63
CA LYS A 180 25.00 10.84 2.81
C LYS A 180 24.79 11.42 1.40
N LYS A 181 25.18 10.67 0.37
CA LYS A 181 24.81 10.98 -1.02
C LYS A 181 23.35 10.57 -1.24
N ILE A 182 22.64 11.34 -2.05
CA ILE A 182 21.23 11.11 -2.39
C ILE A 182 21.14 11.14 -3.91
N LYS A 183 20.48 10.14 -4.50
CA LYS A 183 20.19 10.09 -5.93
C LYS A 183 18.69 10.02 -6.13
N LEU A 184 18.13 11.03 -6.78
CA LEU A 184 16.74 11.06 -7.19
C LEU A 184 16.68 10.78 -8.69
N GLN A 185 15.68 10.02 -9.14
CA GLN A 185 15.55 9.63 -10.53
C GLN A 185 14.08 9.62 -10.94
N CYS A 186 13.75 10.33 -12.02
CA CYS A 186 12.48 10.18 -12.73
C CYS A 186 12.46 8.78 -13.36
N ASN A 187 11.81 7.83 -12.68
CA ASN A 187 11.97 6.40 -12.92
C ASN A 187 10.71 5.71 -13.48
N ARG A 188 9.66 6.48 -13.78
CA ARG A 188 8.36 5.95 -14.21
C ARG A 188 7.60 6.95 -15.10
N THR A 189 6.85 6.46 -16.08
CA THR A 189 5.94 7.29 -16.89
C THR A 189 4.55 6.67 -16.89
N LEU A 190 3.56 7.38 -16.37
CA LEU A 190 2.17 6.91 -16.33
C LEU A 190 1.38 7.46 -17.52
N GLN A 191 0.87 6.58 -18.39
CA GLN A 191 -0.14 6.92 -19.39
C GLN A 191 -1.52 6.51 -18.88
N ARG A 192 -2.52 7.35 -19.11
CA ARG A 192 -3.93 7.00 -18.91
C ARG A 192 -4.39 6.04 -20.02
N LEU A 193 -5.25 5.08 -19.66
CA LEU A 193 -5.87 4.17 -20.62
C LEU A 193 -6.82 4.94 -21.56
N PRO A 194 -7.05 4.45 -22.79
CA PRO A 194 -8.22 4.86 -23.54
C PRO A 194 -9.50 4.33 -22.85
N ALA A 195 -10.64 4.98 -23.09
CA ALA A 195 -11.95 4.45 -22.72
C ALA A 195 -12.55 3.66 -23.90
N ALA A 196 -13.49 2.74 -23.62
CA ALA A 196 -14.21 2.03 -24.68
C ALA A 196 -15.05 2.99 -25.56
N PRO A 197 -15.24 2.69 -26.87
CA PRO A 197 -15.95 3.57 -27.79
C PRO A 197 -17.36 3.94 -27.33
N GLY A 198 -17.69 5.23 -27.45
CA GLY A 198 -18.96 5.82 -26.99
C GLY A 198 -18.85 6.52 -25.63
N LEU A 199 -17.90 6.13 -24.78
CA LEU A 199 -17.74 6.65 -23.43
C LEU A 199 -16.93 7.97 -23.46
N LYS A 200 -17.63 9.09 -23.59
CA LYS A 200 -17.06 10.43 -23.85
C LYS A 200 -17.02 11.39 -22.65
N LYS A 201 -17.35 10.94 -21.44
CA LYS A 201 -17.36 11.79 -20.23
C LYS A 201 -16.51 11.16 -19.13
N GLY A 202 -15.50 11.90 -18.66
CA GLY A 202 -14.59 11.48 -17.62
C GLY A 202 -13.20 11.06 -18.09
N ASN A 203 -12.35 10.71 -17.14
CA ASN A 203 -10.97 10.31 -17.36
C ASN A 203 -10.52 9.29 -16.30
N TRP A 204 -9.40 8.61 -16.56
CA TRP A 204 -8.72 7.75 -15.58
C TRP A 204 -7.84 8.59 -14.67
N TYR A 205 -8.10 8.55 -13.36
CA TYR A 205 -7.34 9.29 -12.36
C TYR A 205 -6.55 8.31 -11.48
N PHE A 206 -5.23 8.46 -11.46
CA PHE A 206 -4.33 7.66 -10.61
C PHE A 206 -4.43 8.14 -9.17
N GLY A 207 -4.53 7.23 -8.21
CA GLY A 207 -4.49 7.62 -6.81
C GLY A 207 -4.25 6.47 -5.85
N ASP A 208 -4.42 6.78 -4.58
CA ASP A 208 -3.97 5.96 -3.45
C ASP A 208 -5.00 6.08 -2.32
N THR A 209 -5.44 4.93 -1.79
CA THR A 209 -6.45 4.85 -0.74
C THR A 209 -5.92 4.79 0.69
N HIS A 210 -4.60 4.81 0.90
CA HIS A 210 -3.99 4.52 2.18
C HIS A 210 -2.71 5.33 2.43
N SER A 211 -2.78 6.35 3.29
CA SER A 211 -1.59 7.12 3.68
C SER A 211 -1.76 7.82 5.02
N HIS A 212 -0.64 8.05 5.70
CA HIS A 212 -0.57 8.56 7.07
C HIS A 212 0.22 9.86 7.12
N SER A 213 -0.04 10.67 8.15
CA SER A 213 0.68 11.90 8.43
C SER A 213 1.37 11.85 9.79
N THR A 214 2.02 12.93 10.19
CA THR A 214 2.53 13.19 11.55
C THR A 214 1.46 13.13 12.66
N TYR A 215 0.20 12.80 12.35
CA TYR A 215 -0.83 12.47 13.34
C TYR A 215 -0.73 11.00 13.79
N THR A 216 -0.31 10.09 12.89
CA THR A 216 -0.06 8.66 13.14
C THR A 216 1.29 8.43 13.84
N TRP A 217 1.31 7.44 14.73
CA TRP A 217 2.53 6.87 15.33
C TRP A 217 2.24 5.56 16.06
N ASP A 218 3.20 4.64 16.02
CA ASP A 218 3.20 3.36 16.73
C ASP A 218 4.61 2.90 17.19
N TYR A 219 4.65 2.06 18.22
CA TYR A 219 5.90 1.53 18.79
C TYR A 219 6.60 0.48 17.91
N TYR A 220 5.87 -0.21 17.01
CA TYR A 220 6.39 -1.23 16.10
C TYR A 220 6.89 -0.67 14.77
N PHE A 221 6.19 0.28 14.16
CA PHE A 221 6.53 0.80 12.82
C PHE A 221 7.27 2.14 12.89
N GLY A 222 6.64 3.22 13.35
CA GLY A 222 7.35 4.45 13.67
C GLY A 222 6.44 5.64 13.97
N ASP A 223 6.92 6.83 13.65
CA ASP A 223 6.08 8.03 13.56
C ASP A 223 5.82 8.30 12.07
N GLY A 224 4.61 8.74 11.72
CA GLY A 224 4.33 9.23 10.37
C GLY A 224 5.19 10.45 10.04
N ILE A 225 5.98 10.40 8.96
CA ILE A 225 7.06 11.39 8.72
C ILE A 225 6.60 12.69 8.05
N TYR A 226 5.49 12.65 7.30
CA TYR A 226 5.04 13.78 6.48
C TYR A 226 3.86 14.51 7.12
N THR A 227 3.89 15.83 7.12
CA THR A 227 2.69 16.64 7.41
C THR A 227 1.69 16.52 6.26
N ILE A 228 0.42 16.83 6.52
CA ILE A 228 -0.65 16.81 5.51
C ILE A 228 -0.28 17.70 4.31
N GLN A 229 0.37 18.84 4.56
CA GLN A 229 0.85 19.77 3.55
C GLN A 229 1.99 19.20 2.68
N GLU A 230 2.84 18.32 3.23
CA GLU A 230 3.93 17.65 2.52
C GLU A 230 3.45 16.47 1.65
N LEU A 231 2.38 15.77 2.06
CA LEU A 231 1.84 14.62 1.31
C LEU A 231 1.38 14.98 -0.11
N LYS A 232 0.74 16.14 -0.32
CA LYS A 232 0.25 16.57 -1.65
C LYS A 232 1.35 16.66 -2.72
N PRO A 233 2.45 17.43 -2.53
CA PRO A 233 3.53 17.48 -3.53
C PRO A 233 4.22 16.12 -3.75
N LEU A 234 4.37 15.29 -2.71
CA LEU A 234 4.91 13.94 -2.85
C LEU A 234 4.02 13.04 -3.70
N ALA A 235 2.70 13.07 -3.46
CA ALA A 235 1.71 12.34 -4.24
C ALA A 235 1.75 12.75 -5.72
N LYS A 236 1.78 14.05 -6.01
CA LYS A 236 1.88 14.56 -7.38
C LYS A 236 3.20 14.19 -8.05
N ALA A 237 4.31 14.15 -7.31
CA ALA A 237 5.59 13.68 -7.83
C ALA A 237 5.58 12.18 -8.17
N ALA A 238 4.90 11.36 -7.35
CA ALA A 238 4.63 9.93 -7.59
C ALA A 238 3.59 9.67 -8.71
N GLY A 239 3.06 10.72 -9.33
CA GLY A 239 2.11 10.64 -10.44
C GLY A 239 0.64 10.50 -10.04
N LEU A 240 0.29 10.75 -8.78
CA LEU A 240 -1.08 10.68 -8.27
C LEU A 240 -1.88 11.96 -8.61
N ASP A 241 -3.06 11.76 -9.17
CA ASP A 241 -4.13 12.76 -9.31
C ASP A 241 -4.90 12.94 -7.99
N TRP A 242 -4.95 11.90 -7.14
CA TRP A 242 -5.62 11.94 -5.84
C TRP A 242 -4.93 11.05 -4.79
N LEU A 243 -5.13 11.38 -3.52
CA LEU A 243 -4.61 10.65 -2.36
C LEU A 243 -5.68 10.62 -1.26
N THR A 244 -5.73 9.58 -0.45
CA THR A 244 -6.58 9.52 0.76
C THR A 244 -5.70 9.56 2.01
N LEU A 245 -5.96 10.53 2.90
CA LEU A 245 -5.38 10.54 4.24
C LEU A 245 -6.24 9.68 5.18
N THR A 246 -5.61 8.69 5.82
CA THR A 246 -6.26 7.64 6.61
C THR A 246 -5.48 7.35 7.91
N ASP A 247 -5.04 8.40 8.62
CA ASP A 247 -4.34 8.25 9.90
C ASP A 247 -5.09 7.30 10.89
N HIS A 248 -4.35 6.50 11.66
CA HIS A 248 -4.96 5.49 12.55
C HIS A 248 -5.91 6.12 13.57
N ALA A 249 -7.14 5.62 13.67
CA ALA A 249 -8.17 6.17 14.56
C ALA A 249 -7.74 6.24 16.05
N TYR A 250 -6.87 5.33 16.50
CA TYR A 250 -6.31 5.33 17.86
C TYR A 250 -5.28 6.46 18.14
N CYS A 251 -4.83 7.16 17.11
CA CYS A 251 -4.06 8.40 17.22
C CYS A 251 -4.93 9.66 17.11
N LEU A 252 -6.19 9.50 16.72
CA LEU A 252 -7.13 10.58 16.44
C LEU A 252 -8.13 10.80 17.59
N ASN A 253 -9.02 11.74 17.35
CA ASN A 253 -10.29 11.97 18.02
C ASN A 253 -11.12 12.87 17.08
N SER A 254 -12.41 13.08 17.36
CA SER A 254 -13.29 13.87 16.48
C SER A 254 -12.73 15.26 16.13
N LYS A 255 -12.03 15.94 17.05
CA LYS A 255 -11.40 17.24 16.77
C LYS A 255 -10.18 17.13 15.85
N LYS A 256 -9.34 16.10 16.02
CA LYS A 256 -8.23 15.81 15.09
C LYS A 256 -8.78 15.47 13.69
N PHE A 257 -9.75 14.57 13.61
CA PHE A 257 -10.39 14.15 12.36
C PHE A 257 -10.99 15.33 11.60
N GLU A 258 -11.79 16.19 12.24
CA GLU A 258 -12.30 17.39 11.59
C GLU A 258 -11.17 18.37 11.20
N THR A 259 -10.07 18.46 11.97
CA THR A 259 -8.90 19.25 11.55
C THR A 259 -8.23 18.70 10.29
N GLN A 260 -8.05 17.38 10.19
CA GLN A 260 -7.53 16.71 9.01
C GLN A 260 -8.45 16.92 7.81
N LYS A 261 -9.74 16.61 7.96
CA LYS A 261 -10.80 16.78 6.95
C LYS A 261 -10.88 18.20 6.39
N HIS A 262 -10.83 19.24 7.23
CA HIS A 262 -10.76 20.63 6.77
C HIS A 262 -9.44 20.93 6.04
N THR A 263 -8.30 20.48 6.56
CA THR A 263 -6.97 20.71 5.95
C THR A 263 -6.86 20.06 4.57
N VAL A 264 -7.28 18.80 4.47
CA VAL A 264 -7.30 17.99 3.25
C VAL A 264 -8.27 18.56 2.20
N THR A 265 -9.46 18.99 2.62
CA THR A 265 -10.41 19.68 1.73
C THR A 265 -9.84 21.01 1.23
N ALA A 266 -9.22 21.82 2.09
CA ALA A 266 -8.59 23.09 1.71
C ALA A 266 -7.33 22.93 0.84
N LEU A 267 -6.69 21.75 0.86
CA LEU A 267 -5.59 21.39 -0.03
C LEU A 267 -6.04 20.75 -1.34
N SER A 268 -7.34 20.50 -1.55
CA SER A 268 -7.88 19.98 -2.82
C SER A 268 -8.07 21.10 -3.84
N ASP A 269 -7.73 20.85 -5.11
CA ASP A 269 -7.98 21.78 -6.22
C ASP A 269 -8.19 21.03 -7.55
N ASN A 270 -8.45 21.78 -8.63
CA ASN A 270 -8.71 21.24 -9.98
C ASN A 270 -7.58 20.35 -10.57
N SER A 271 -6.40 20.34 -9.96
CA SER A 271 -5.23 19.52 -10.33
C SER A 271 -4.93 18.38 -9.35
N PHE A 272 -5.60 18.33 -8.20
CA PHE A 272 -5.40 17.27 -7.19
C PHE A 272 -6.58 17.15 -6.21
N ALA A 273 -7.22 15.99 -6.16
CA ALA A 273 -8.25 15.72 -5.15
C ALA A 273 -7.64 15.02 -3.93
N PHE A 274 -7.50 15.73 -2.82
CA PHE A 274 -7.04 15.15 -1.56
C PHE A 274 -8.27 14.69 -0.77
N LEU A 275 -8.45 13.38 -0.63
CA LEU A 275 -9.56 12.76 0.10
C LEU A 275 -9.20 12.58 1.58
N TYR A 276 -10.19 12.68 2.46
CA TYR A 276 -10.05 12.42 3.89
C TYR A 276 -10.69 11.08 4.28
N GLY A 277 -10.27 10.55 5.42
CA GLY A 277 -10.79 9.34 6.03
C GLY A 277 -10.04 9.04 7.33
N GLU A 278 -10.17 7.81 7.80
CA GLU A 278 -9.42 7.26 8.94
C GLU A 278 -9.15 5.78 8.69
N GLU A 279 -8.04 5.25 9.23
CA GLU A 279 -7.86 3.81 9.36
C GLU A 279 -8.41 3.35 10.71
N LEU A 280 -9.52 2.62 10.69
CA LEU A 280 -10.19 2.14 11.89
C LEU A 280 -9.66 0.76 12.31
N SER A 281 -8.92 0.74 13.41
CA SER A 281 -8.50 -0.51 14.07
C SER A 281 -9.66 -1.16 14.82
N CYS A 282 -9.99 -2.40 14.44
CA CYS A 282 -11.13 -3.16 14.94
C CYS A 282 -10.66 -4.49 15.58
N ALA A 283 -11.33 -4.92 16.66
CA ALA A 283 -11.08 -6.21 17.27
C ALA A 283 -11.46 -7.35 16.32
N GLU A 284 -10.55 -8.30 16.10
CA GLU A 284 -10.79 -9.50 15.28
C GLU A 284 -11.85 -10.43 15.89
N LEU A 285 -12.59 -11.15 15.04
CA LEU A 285 -13.63 -12.11 15.46
C LEU A 285 -13.30 -13.51 14.96
N VAL A 286 -12.88 -14.40 15.86
CA VAL A 286 -12.67 -15.83 15.58
C VAL A 286 -13.79 -16.62 16.24
N ASN A 287 -14.57 -17.36 15.46
CA ASN A 287 -15.72 -18.15 15.94
C ASN A 287 -16.71 -17.31 16.77
N ASN A 288 -17.07 -16.12 16.27
CA ASN A 288 -17.90 -15.12 16.97
C ASN A 288 -17.40 -14.71 18.37
N SER A 289 -16.09 -14.88 18.64
CA SER A 289 -15.41 -14.48 19.87
C SER A 289 -14.29 -13.50 19.54
N LYS A 290 -14.07 -12.47 20.36
CA LYS A 290 -12.99 -11.50 20.13
C LYS A 290 -11.62 -12.16 20.28
N SER A 291 -10.78 -12.07 19.25
CA SER A 291 -9.36 -12.46 19.34
C SER A 291 -8.54 -11.38 20.08
N ARG A 292 -7.26 -11.66 20.31
CA ARG A 292 -6.25 -10.66 20.72
C ARG A 292 -5.69 -9.87 19.52
N ASP A 293 -6.11 -10.25 18.32
CA ASP A 293 -5.64 -9.69 17.04
C ASP A 293 -6.46 -8.46 16.64
N THR A 294 -5.96 -7.68 15.67
CA THR A 294 -6.55 -6.40 15.29
C THR A 294 -6.51 -6.23 13.77
N CYS A 295 -7.70 -6.16 13.18
CA CYS A 295 -7.85 -5.91 11.75
C CYS A 295 -8.08 -4.42 11.50
N HIS A 296 -7.67 -3.94 10.33
CA HIS A 296 -7.79 -2.52 9.95
C HIS A 296 -8.76 -2.34 8.78
N CYS A 297 -9.49 -1.23 8.80
CA CYS A 297 -10.40 -0.85 7.71
C CYS A 297 -10.36 0.67 7.47
N ASN A 298 -10.08 1.12 6.24
CA ASN A 298 -10.20 2.56 5.91
C ASN A 298 -11.66 2.97 5.73
N GLY A 299 -12.03 4.09 6.34
CA GLY A 299 -13.27 4.83 6.05
C GLY A 299 -13.01 5.93 5.04
N ILE A 300 -13.03 5.63 3.74
CA ILE A 300 -12.75 6.63 2.71
C ILE A 300 -13.94 7.60 2.60
N LEU A 301 -13.70 8.87 2.92
CA LEU A 301 -14.68 9.96 2.96
C LEU A 301 -15.87 9.65 3.89
N ASN A 302 -15.63 9.15 5.10
CA ASN A 302 -16.66 9.07 6.14
C ASN A 302 -16.93 10.47 6.73
N ASN A 303 -18.21 10.79 6.97
CA ASN A 303 -18.63 12.11 7.42
C ASN A 303 -18.22 12.43 8.87
N THR A 304 -18.14 11.40 9.72
CA THR A 304 -17.87 11.50 11.16
C THR A 304 -16.87 10.44 11.59
N PHE A 305 -15.89 10.87 12.40
CA PHE A 305 -14.92 10.02 13.10
C PHE A 305 -15.58 8.85 13.86
N VAL A 306 -15.11 7.63 13.62
CA VAL A 306 -15.51 6.42 14.35
C VAL A 306 -14.43 6.07 15.38
N PRO A 307 -14.68 6.21 16.69
CA PRO A 307 -13.67 5.90 17.70
C PRO A 307 -13.42 4.40 17.81
N CYS A 308 -12.15 4.01 17.97
CA CYS A 308 -11.75 2.70 18.48
C CYS A 308 -11.16 2.81 19.90
N THR A 309 -11.14 1.68 20.61
CA THR A 309 -10.54 1.53 21.95
C THR A 309 -9.44 0.49 21.87
N THR A 310 -8.19 0.90 22.04
CA THR A 310 -7.01 0.02 21.99
C THR A 310 -6.31 -0.13 23.34
N ASP A 311 -5.52 -1.18 23.50
CA ASP A 311 -4.49 -1.22 24.54
C ASP A 311 -3.30 -0.29 24.19
N PHE A 312 -2.25 -0.31 25.02
CA PHE A 312 -1.06 0.54 24.85
C PHE A 312 -0.06 0.05 23.78
N PHE A 313 -0.34 -1.09 23.15
CA PHE A 313 0.26 -1.59 21.91
C PHE A 313 -0.74 -1.64 20.76
N ARG A 314 -1.73 -0.75 20.85
CA ARG A 314 -2.70 -0.43 19.80
C ARG A 314 -3.61 -1.59 19.39
N LYS A 315 -3.63 -2.68 20.18
CA LYS A 315 -4.52 -3.83 19.95
C LYS A 315 -5.96 -3.43 20.26
N ALA A 316 -6.83 -3.49 19.27
CA ALA A 316 -8.21 -3.04 19.38
C ALA A 316 -9.07 -4.00 20.20
N SER A 317 -9.98 -3.43 20.98
CA SER A 317 -10.99 -4.13 21.79
C SER A 317 -12.42 -3.76 21.41
N SER A 318 -12.60 -2.61 20.77
CA SER A 318 -13.87 -2.09 20.26
C SER A 318 -13.59 -1.05 19.17
N PRO A 319 -14.39 -0.94 18.09
CA PRO A 319 -15.45 -1.89 17.70
C PRO A 319 -14.86 -3.28 17.36
N ASP A 320 -15.70 -4.29 17.18
CA ASP A 320 -15.28 -5.48 16.40
C ASP A 320 -15.28 -5.20 14.90
N SER A 321 -14.72 -6.12 14.11
CA SER A 321 -14.57 -5.98 12.65
C SER A 321 -15.89 -5.69 11.93
N GLN A 322 -16.97 -6.39 12.25
CA GLN A 322 -18.28 -6.18 11.61
C GLN A 322 -18.94 -4.88 12.10
N GLN A 323 -18.81 -4.54 13.38
CA GLN A 323 -19.22 -3.24 13.92
C GLN A 323 -18.45 -2.09 13.25
N GLY A 324 -17.15 -2.23 13.01
CA GLY A 324 -16.33 -1.23 12.32
C GLY A 324 -16.80 -0.96 10.91
N ILE A 325 -16.96 -2.02 10.10
CA ILE A 325 -17.51 -1.93 8.74
C ILE A 325 -18.88 -1.22 8.75
N ASN A 326 -19.77 -1.59 9.69
CA ASN A 326 -21.09 -0.99 9.82
C ASN A 326 -21.03 0.49 10.22
N ASN A 327 -20.22 0.85 11.21
CA ASN A 327 -20.11 2.23 11.73
C ASN A 327 -19.54 3.18 10.68
N LEU A 328 -18.51 2.77 9.93
CA LEU A 328 -17.93 3.56 8.84
C LEU A 328 -18.94 3.76 7.71
N ARG A 329 -19.68 2.71 7.32
CA ARG A 329 -20.75 2.79 6.30
C ARG A 329 -21.94 3.65 6.72
N GLN A 330 -22.36 3.58 7.99
CA GLN A 330 -23.41 4.45 8.54
C GLN A 330 -23.00 5.92 8.51
N ASN A 331 -21.72 6.21 8.71
CA ASN A 331 -21.15 7.54 8.50
C ASN A 331 -20.83 7.84 7.02
N GLY A 332 -21.28 7.01 6.07
CA GLY A 332 -21.18 7.22 4.63
C GLY A 332 -19.80 6.98 4.02
N GLY A 333 -18.85 6.40 4.75
CA GLY A 333 -17.54 6.02 4.21
C GLY A 333 -17.63 4.85 3.22
N LEU A 334 -16.76 4.84 2.21
CA LEU A 334 -16.45 3.60 1.48
C LEU A 334 -15.47 2.81 2.35
N VAL A 335 -15.77 1.54 2.59
CA VAL A 335 -14.98 0.72 3.52
C VAL A 335 -14.08 -0.22 2.75
N THR A 336 -12.78 -0.14 2.96
CA THR A 336 -11.83 -1.17 2.52
C THR A 336 -11.36 -1.96 3.72
N ILE A 337 -11.31 -3.29 3.63
CA ILE A 337 -10.46 -4.08 4.52
C ILE A 337 -9.01 -3.85 4.08
N ASN A 338 -8.16 -3.35 4.97
CA ASN A 338 -6.78 -3.02 4.65
C ASN A 338 -5.88 -4.26 4.76
N HIS A 339 -4.77 -4.24 4.00
CA HIS A 339 -3.63 -5.16 4.07
C HIS A 339 -3.95 -6.60 4.51
N ALA A 340 -4.97 -7.21 3.91
CA ALA A 340 -5.75 -8.30 4.51
C ALA A 340 -5.01 -9.65 4.74
N ASN A 341 -3.71 -9.71 4.45
CA ASN A 341 -2.79 -10.83 4.65
C ASN A 341 -1.40 -10.38 5.17
N TRP A 342 -1.33 -9.23 5.84
CA TRP A 342 -0.17 -8.78 6.64
C TRP A 342 -0.18 -9.46 8.02
N GLY A 343 0.74 -9.10 8.92
CA GLY A 343 0.88 -9.77 10.22
C GLY A 343 1.32 -11.23 10.09
N LYS A 344 2.59 -11.45 9.71
CA LYS A 344 3.22 -12.79 9.66
C LYS A 344 3.86 -13.20 11.00
N SER A 345 4.17 -12.24 11.87
CA SER A 345 4.76 -12.46 13.18
C SER A 345 3.68 -12.43 14.27
N MET A 346 3.95 -13.08 15.40
CA MET A 346 3.15 -12.90 16.61
C MET A 346 3.39 -11.53 17.30
N THR A 347 4.35 -10.73 16.81
CA THR A 347 4.54 -9.33 17.23
C THR A 347 3.56 -8.37 16.57
N GLU A 348 3.12 -8.67 15.34
CA GLU A 348 2.24 -7.84 14.51
C GLU A 348 0.83 -8.46 14.42
N PRO A 349 -0.09 -8.15 15.35
CA PRO A 349 -1.47 -8.64 15.34
C PRO A 349 -2.33 -8.08 14.19
N TRP A 350 -1.70 -7.42 13.21
CA TRP A 350 -2.29 -6.61 12.15
C TRP A 350 -2.66 -7.49 10.95
N ASN A 351 -3.71 -8.30 11.11
CA ASN A 351 -4.18 -9.28 10.13
C ASN A 351 -5.71 -9.26 10.10
N PHE A 352 -6.30 -9.63 8.96
CA PHE A 352 -7.74 -9.90 8.86
C PHE A 352 -7.95 -11.41 8.83
N GLY A 353 -8.04 -12.04 9.99
CA GLY A 353 -7.92 -13.47 10.20
C GLY A 353 -8.83 -14.31 9.32
N ILE A 354 -8.35 -15.49 8.91
CA ILE A 354 -9.05 -16.35 7.92
C ILE A 354 -10.45 -16.80 8.38
N ASN A 355 -10.72 -16.76 9.69
CA ASN A 355 -12.01 -17.09 10.30
C ASN A 355 -12.92 -15.84 10.43
N THR A 356 -12.37 -14.63 10.42
CA THR A 356 -13.11 -13.36 10.55
C THR A 356 -14.03 -13.11 9.36
N TYR A 357 -13.64 -13.57 8.15
CA TYR A 357 -14.43 -13.47 6.92
C TYR A 357 -15.84 -14.08 7.01
N ALA A 358 -16.03 -15.12 7.84
CA ALA A 358 -17.32 -15.79 8.00
C ALA A 358 -18.32 -15.01 8.90
N TYR A 359 -17.87 -13.90 9.49
CA TYR A 359 -18.65 -13.05 10.40
C TYR A 359 -18.61 -11.57 10.00
N THR A 360 -18.07 -11.26 8.83
CA THR A 360 -17.87 -9.89 8.34
C THR A 360 -18.31 -9.79 6.89
N HIS A 361 -19.17 -8.84 6.59
CA HIS A 361 -19.70 -8.58 5.26
C HIS A 361 -20.02 -7.10 5.06
N GLY A 362 -20.19 -6.72 3.80
CA GLY A 362 -20.75 -5.45 3.40
C GLY A 362 -19.74 -4.32 3.23
N GLU A 363 -18.44 -4.56 3.36
CA GLU A 363 -17.40 -3.63 2.92
C GLU A 363 -17.55 -3.24 1.43
N THR A 364 -16.98 -2.11 1.03
CA THR A 364 -16.90 -1.70 -0.38
C THR A 364 -15.79 -2.45 -1.11
N GLY A 365 -14.71 -2.81 -0.40
CA GLY A 365 -13.54 -3.40 -1.03
C GLY A 365 -12.54 -4.05 -0.09
N MET A 366 -11.48 -4.59 -0.68
CA MET A 366 -10.34 -5.17 0.03
C MET A 366 -9.04 -4.71 -0.63
N GLU A 367 -8.09 -4.28 0.18
CA GLU A 367 -6.75 -3.88 -0.25
C GLU A 367 -5.95 -5.14 -0.63
N ILE A 368 -5.84 -5.40 -1.94
CA ILE A 368 -5.11 -6.54 -2.49
C ILE A 368 -3.68 -6.20 -2.90
N LEU A 369 -3.36 -4.90 -2.99
CA LEU A 369 -2.01 -4.37 -3.09
C LEU A 369 -1.81 -3.32 -1.98
N ASN A 370 -0.95 -3.59 -1.02
CA ASN A 370 -0.42 -2.55 -0.14
C ASN A 370 1.08 -2.39 -0.41
N GLY A 371 1.50 -1.18 -0.78
CA GLY A 371 2.84 -0.91 -1.31
C GLY A 371 3.17 -1.70 -2.60
N GLY A 372 4.45 -1.96 -2.85
CA GLY A 372 4.93 -2.76 -3.97
C GLY A 372 4.50 -4.24 -3.93
N TRP A 373 4.63 -4.94 -5.07
CA TRP A 373 4.21 -6.35 -5.14
C TRP A 373 5.11 -7.30 -4.33
N ALA A 374 4.52 -8.00 -3.36
CA ALA A 374 5.15 -9.08 -2.59
C ALA A 374 4.13 -10.19 -2.21
N ASP A 375 4.58 -11.24 -1.52
CA ASP A 375 3.77 -12.42 -1.15
C ASP A 375 2.56 -12.12 -0.26
N ASN A 376 2.65 -11.07 0.56
CA ASN A 376 1.53 -10.54 1.33
C ASN A 376 0.35 -10.19 0.41
N ASN A 377 0.60 -9.40 -0.63
CA ASN A 377 -0.37 -8.93 -1.62
C ASN A 377 -0.93 -10.07 -2.49
N LYS A 378 -0.09 -11.07 -2.82
CA LYS A 378 -0.56 -12.33 -3.41
C LYS A 378 -1.61 -13.00 -2.53
N GLY A 379 -1.36 -13.12 -1.22
CA GLY A 379 -2.32 -13.74 -0.29
C GLY A 379 -3.55 -12.88 -0.02
N SER A 380 -3.45 -11.54 0.00
CA SER A 380 -4.63 -10.64 0.04
C SER A 380 -5.51 -10.85 -1.20
N THR A 381 -4.89 -10.98 -2.38
CA THR A 381 -5.60 -11.31 -3.64
C THR A 381 -6.32 -12.66 -3.54
N THR A 382 -5.67 -13.69 -2.98
CA THR A 382 -6.31 -15.00 -2.72
C THR A 382 -7.48 -14.88 -1.74
N ARG A 383 -7.32 -14.17 -0.61
CA ARG A 383 -8.41 -13.98 0.36
C ARG A 383 -9.60 -13.24 -0.26
N TRP A 384 -9.37 -12.21 -1.08
CA TRP A 384 -10.41 -11.51 -1.81
C TRP A 384 -11.23 -12.43 -2.73
N ILE A 385 -10.56 -13.30 -3.49
CA ILE A 385 -11.22 -14.29 -4.37
C ILE A 385 -11.97 -15.34 -3.53
N ASP A 386 -11.25 -16.03 -2.65
CA ASP A 386 -11.72 -17.23 -1.94
C ASP A 386 -12.73 -16.94 -0.82
N LYS A 387 -12.80 -15.69 -0.33
CA LYS A 387 -13.68 -15.29 0.78
C LYS A 387 -14.77 -14.30 0.41
N ARG A 388 -14.68 -13.65 -0.76
CA ARG A 388 -15.72 -12.72 -1.26
C ARG A 388 -16.27 -13.13 -2.60
N LEU A 389 -15.44 -13.10 -3.65
CA LEU A 389 -15.93 -13.26 -5.01
C LEU A 389 -16.57 -14.64 -5.25
N LEU A 390 -15.93 -15.72 -4.80
CA LEU A 390 -16.49 -17.08 -4.90
C LEU A 390 -17.67 -17.32 -3.94
N HIS A 391 -17.87 -16.44 -2.96
CA HIS A 391 -19.06 -16.41 -2.09
C HIS A 391 -20.22 -15.56 -2.65
N GLY A 392 -20.04 -14.92 -3.82
CA GLY A 392 -21.05 -14.05 -4.44
C GLY A 392 -21.02 -12.60 -3.95
N GLU A 393 -20.05 -12.23 -3.10
CA GLU A 393 -19.94 -10.89 -2.55
C GLU A 393 -19.24 -9.93 -3.52
N LYS A 394 -19.92 -8.83 -3.88
CA LYS A 394 -19.46 -7.84 -4.86
C LYS A 394 -18.44 -6.85 -4.27
N VAL A 395 -17.41 -7.37 -3.62
CA VAL A 395 -16.31 -6.60 -2.99
C VAL A 395 -15.27 -6.25 -4.05
N TYR A 396 -14.88 -4.98 -4.13
CA TYR A 396 -13.95 -4.48 -5.15
C TYR A 396 -12.47 -4.55 -4.70
N PRO A 397 -11.49 -4.67 -5.62
CA PRO A 397 -10.08 -4.63 -5.28
C PRO A 397 -9.63 -3.18 -5.03
N PHE A 398 -8.80 -2.96 -4.02
CA PHE A 398 -8.21 -1.65 -3.70
C PHE A 398 -6.69 -1.74 -3.53
N ALA A 399 -6.05 -0.57 -3.62
CA ALA A 399 -4.62 -0.42 -3.51
C ALA A 399 -4.21 0.96 -2.93
N GLY A 400 -3.36 0.92 -1.91
CA GLY A 400 -2.76 2.11 -1.31
C GLY A 400 -1.32 1.87 -0.87
N SER A 401 -0.58 2.94 -0.60
CA SER A 401 0.85 2.84 -0.31
C SER A 401 1.19 2.55 1.14
N ASP A 402 0.31 2.87 2.09
CA ASP A 402 0.60 2.78 3.54
C ASP A 402 1.84 3.63 3.90
N THR A 403 1.91 4.81 3.28
CA THR A 403 3.01 5.76 3.50
C THR A 403 2.89 6.38 4.89
N GLU A 404 3.73 5.90 5.82
CA GLU A 404 3.74 6.24 7.24
C GLU A 404 5.16 6.63 7.71
N SER A 405 5.91 5.70 8.30
CA SER A 405 7.30 5.86 8.72
C SER A 405 8.32 5.75 7.57
N LYS A 406 7.84 5.35 6.39
CA LYS A 406 8.55 5.26 5.10
C LYS A 406 7.67 5.84 3.99
N ASN A 407 8.29 6.20 2.86
CA ASN A 407 7.57 6.64 1.66
C ASN A 407 7.41 5.46 0.70
N HIS A 408 6.16 5.13 0.37
CA HIS A 408 5.77 4.08 -0.58
C HIS A 408 4.85 4.63 -1.70
N LEU A 409 4.68 5.96 -1.78
CA LEU A 409 3.78 6.62 -2.74
C LEU A 409 4.17 6.25 -4.19
N GLY A 410 3.19 5.78 -4.95
CA GLY A 410 3.35 5.38 -6.35
C GLY A 410 3.96 3.99 -6.56
N GLU A 411 4.27 3.21 -5.52
CA GLU A 411 4.60 1.79 -5.69
C GLU A 411 3.41 0.98 -6.22
N CYS A 412 2.19 1.35 -5.78
CA CYS A 412 0.93 0.92 -6.35
C CYS A 412 -0.07 2.09 -6.49
N TYR A 413 -1.18 1.81 -7.17
CA TYR A 413 -2.24 2.76 -7.50
C TYR A 413 -3.61 2.08 -7.51
N THR A 414 -4.63 2.77 -6.97
CA THR A 414 -6.02 2.59 -7.36
C THR A 414 -6.32 3.59 -8.49
N VAL A 415 -6.73 3.10 -9.67
CA VAL A 415 -6.94 3.94 -10.87
C VAL A 415 -8.41 3.90 -11.26
N VAL A 416 -9.11 5.01 -11.01
CA VAL A 416 -10.56 5.13 -11.11
C VAL A 416 -10.99 5.95 -12.33
N TYR A 417 -12.08 5.57 -12.97
CA TYR A 417 -12.73 6.39 -13.97
C TYR A 417 -13.77 7.31 -13.32
N ALA A 418 -13.64 8.62 -13.52
CA ALA A 418 -14.55 9.61 -12.96
C ALA A 418 -14.80 10.78 -13.95
N ASP A 419 -15.98 11.40 -13.88
CA ASP A 419 -16.35 12.56 -14.71
C ASP A 419 -15.43 13.78 -14.48
N LYS A 420 -14.93 13.94 -13.25
CA LYS A 420 -14.10 15.06 -12.79
C LYS A 420 -13.17 14.59 -11.66
N LEU A 421 -12.14 15.39 -11.38
CA LEU A 421 -11.26 15.23 -10.22
C LEU A 421 -11.87 15.96 -9.01
N THR A 422 -12.89 15.38 -8.38
CA THR A 422 -13.53 15.90 -7.15
C THR A 422 -13.82 14.77 -6.17
N HIS A 423 -14.02 15.09 -4.88
CA HIS A 423 -14.33 14.08 -3.85
C HIS A 423 -15.53 13.22 -4.24
N GLU A 424 -16.62 13.85 -4.69
CA GLU A 424 -17.87 13.20 -5.07
C GLU A 424 -17.69 12.30 -6.29
N SER A 425 -16.95 12.79 -7.29
CA SER A 425 -16.74 12.10 -8.57
C SER A 425 -15.84 10.88 -8.40
N ILE A 426 -14.75 11.01 -7.63
CA ILE A 426 -13.86 9.91 -7.28
C ILE A 426 -14.60 8.88 -6.40
N LYS A 427 -15.32 9.34 -5.36
CA LYS A 427 -16.13 8.46 -4.50
C LYS A 427 -17.20 7.70 -5.29
N ALA A 428 -17.87 8.34 -6.26
CA ALA A 428 -18.88 7.70 -7.11
C ALA A 428 -18.29 6.68 -8.10
N GLY A 429 -17.03 6.84 -8.53
CA GLY A 429 -16.32 5.82 -9.31
C GLY A 429 -15.96 4.61 -8.45
N LEU A 430 -15.28 4.85 -7.32
CA LEU A 430 -14.86 3.81 -6.38
C LEU A 430 -16.03 3.02 -5.79
N SER A 431 -17.15 3.69 -5.47
CA SER A 431 -18.34 3.06 -4.88
C SER A 431 -19.12 2.16 -5.85
N ARG A 432 -18.82 2.24 -7.16
CA ARG A 432 -19.40 1.38 -8.20
C ARG A 432 -18.39 0.37 -8.76
N GLY A 433 -17.16 0.37 -8.27
CA GLY A 433 -16.11 -0.51 -8.80
C GLY A 433 -15.57 -0.07 -10.17
N HIS A 434 -15.78 1.18 -10.56
CA HIS A 434 -15.39 1.74 -11.88
C HIS A 434 -13.87 2.03 -11.94
N HIS A 435 -13.06 1.11 -11.43
CA HIS A 435 -11.63 1.23 -11.20
C HIS A 435 -10.89 -0.11 -11.34
N TYR A 436 -9.57 -0.01 -11.48
CA TYR A 436 -8.64 -1.14 -11.38
C TYR A 436 -7.50 -0.79 -10.42
N VAL A 437 -6.72 -1.78 -10.02
CA VAL A 437 -5.53 -1.59 -9.17
C VAL A 437 -4.27 -2.06 -9.90
N THR A 438 -3.14 -1.41 -9.66
CA THR A 438 -1.89 -1.71 -10.38
C THR A 438 -0.63 -1.32 -9.60
N THR A 439 0.49 -2.00 -9.87
CA THR A 439 1.84 -1.57 -9.47
C THR A 439 2.61 -0.84 -10.57
N TYR A 440 2.12 -0.85 -11.83
CA TYR A 440 2.58 -0.02 -12.96
C TYR A 440 1.68 -0.12 -14.22
N PRO A 441 1.38 -1.32 -14.78
CA PRO A 441 0.67 -1.44 -16.06
C PRO A 441 -0.79 -0.99 -15.95
N GLY A 442 -1.32 -0.34 -16.98
CA GLY A 442 -2.75 -0.06 -17.05
C GLY A 442 -3.51 -1.27 -17.58
N LEU A 443 -4.61 -1.64 -16.95
CA LEU A 443 -5.55 -2.65 -17.44
C LEU A 443 -6.98 -2.29 -17.03
N ALA A 444 -7.87 -2.11 -18.01
CA ALA A 444 -9.32 -2.00 -17.77
C ALA A 444 -10.07 -2.83 -18.82
N PHE A 445 -11.29 -3.25 -18.50
CA PHE A 445 -12.15 -3.93 -19.46
C PHE A 445 -13.63 -3.56 -19.32
N TRP A 446 -14.36 -3.76 -20.41
CA TRP A 446 -15.80 -3.56 -20.50
C TRP A 446 -16.43 -4.83 -21.08
N ALA A 447 -17.68 -5.08 -20.73
CA ALA A 447 -18.47 -6.20 -21.24
C ALA A 447 -19.79 -5.71 -21.84
N ARG A 448 -20.29 -6.43 -22.83
CA ARG A 448 -21.67 -6.26 -23.34
C ARG A 448 -22.22 -7.57 -23.85
N LYS A 449 -23.55 -7.72 -23.87
CA LYS A 449 -24.19 -8.84 -24.57
C LYS A 449 -23.80 -8.80 -26.05
N ALA A 450 -23.43 -9.93 -26.65
CA ALA A 450 -23.05 -9.97 -28.06
C ALA A 450 -24.15 -9.36 -28.95
N GLY A 451 -23.79 -8.39 -29.80
CA GLY A 451 -24.72 -7.64 -30.65
C GLY A 451 -25.41 -6.43 -30.00
N ALA A 452 -25.21 -6.15 -28.71
CA ALA A 452 -25.66 -4.90 -28.09
C ALA A 452 -24.77 -3.71 -28.49
N SER A 453 -25.31 -2.49 -28.45
CA SER A 453 -24.54 -1.25 -28.61
C SER A 453 -23.67 -0.95 -27.39
N ASP A 454 -24.30 -0.99 -26.22
CA ASP A 454 -23.82 -0.31 -25.01
C ASP A 454 -22.84 -1.17 -24.21
N TRP A 455 -21.84 -0.53 -23.59
CA TRP A 455 -20.79 -1.16 -22.79
C TRP A 455 -21.05 -0.96 -21.30
N SER A 456 -21.05 -2.06 -20.54
CA SER A 456 -21.01 -2.06 -19.08
C SER A 456 -19.57 -2.03 -18.56
N TRP A 457 -19.38 -1.36 -17.44
CA TRP A 457 -18.09 -1.13 -16.78
C TRP A 457 -17.70 -2.28 -15.84
N MET A 458 -16.40 -2.33 -15.51
CA MET A 458 -15.91 -3.00 -14.29
C MET A 458 -16.76 -2.57 -13.08
N GLY A 459 -17.18 -3.52 -12.25
CA GLY A 459 -18.05 -3.29 -11.10
C GLY A 459 -19.56 -3.32 -11.39
N ASP A 460 -19.98 -3.18 -12.65
CA ASP A 460 -21.39 -3.31 -13.05
C ASP A 460 -21.89 -4.77 -12.98
N THR A 461 -23.22 -4.92 -13.05
CA THR A 461 -23.91 -6.23 -13.16
C THR A 461 -24.82 -6.22 -14.39
N LEU A 462 -24.70 -7.23 -15.25
CA LEU A 462 -25.51 -7.37 -16.47
C LEU A 462 -26.59 -8.43 -16.27
N ALA A 463 -27.85 -8.00 -16.35
CA ALA A 463 -29.01 -8.88 -16.37
C ALA A 463 -29.15 -9.57 -17.74
N ILE A 464 -28.48 -10.72 -17.92
CA ILE A 464 -28.46 -11.50 -19.16
C ILE A 464 -28.61 -13.01 -18.96
N GLY A 465 -28.54 -13.50 -17.71
CA GLY A 465 -28.56 -14.91 -17.34
C GLY A 465 -27.38 -15.68 -17.92
N SER A 466 -27.57 -16.23 -19.13
CA SER A 466 -26.57 -17.06 -19.82
C SER A 466 -26.48 -16.70 -21.29
N GLY A 467 -25.26 -16.70 -21.83
CA GLY A 467 -25.01 -16.45 -23.26
C GLY A 467 -23.56 -16.07 -23.52
N THR A 468 -23.32 -15.38 -24.63
CA THR A 468 -21.98 -14.87 -24.99
C THR A 468 -21.92 -13.37 -24.79
N VAL A 469 -20.90 -12.90 -24.07
CA VAL A 469 -20.54 -11.48 -23.99
C VAL A 469 -19.37 -11.16 -24.91
N GLU A 470 -19.41 -9.98 -25.50
CA GLU A 470 -18.25 -9.34 -26.09
C GLU A 470 -17.52 -8.58 -24.99
N LEU A 471 -16.20 -8.80 -24.89
CA LEU A 471 -15.30 -8.03 -24.04
C LEU A 471 -14.47 -7.09 -24.91
N GLN A 472 -14.18 -5.91 -24.37
CA GLN A 472 -13.09 -5.07 -24.83
C GLN A 472 -12.16 -4.79 -23.65
N LEU A 473 -10.88 -5.11 -23.79
CA LEU A 473 -9.84 -4.81 -22.84
C LEU A 473 -8.98 -3.65 -23.38
N SER A 474 -8.55 -2.75 -22.50
CA SER A 474 -7.57 -1.70 -22.78
C SER A 474 -6.34 -1.91 -21.92
N TYR A 475 -5.15 -1.72 -22.49
CA TYR A 475 -3.88 -1.83 -21.76
C TYR A 475 -2.94 -0.65 -22.06
N CYS A 476 -2.07 -0.31 -21.11
CA CYS A 476 -0.96 0.64 -21.28
C CYS A 476 0.18 0.37 -20.29
N ASN A 477 1.22 1.20 -20.31
CA ASN A 477 2.33 1.20 -19.34
C ASN A 477 3.02 -0.16 -19.21
N THR A 478 3.35 -0.77 -20.35
CA THR A 478 4.28 -1.91 -20.39
C THR A 478 5.54 -1.58 -21.20
N THR A 479 6.67 -2.03 -20.67
CA THR A 479 8.04 -1.72 -21.11
C THR A 479 8.51 -2.72 -22.15
N ASN A 480 8.33 -4.03 -21.88
CA ASN A 480 8.80 -5.12 -22.72
C ASN A 480 7.66 -5.99 -23.26
N GLY A 481 6.44 -5.82 -22.72
CA GLY A 481 5.28 -6.66 -22.97
C GLY A 481 4.67 -7.22 -21.69
N MET A 482 3.41 -7.64 -21.77
CA MET A 482 2.70 -8.25 -20.65
C MET A 482 1.76 -9.38 -21.11
N ASN A 483 1.56 -10.37 -20.23
CA ASN A 483 0.49 -11.34 -20.38
C ASN A 483 -0.77 -10.81 -19.71
N ILE A 484 -1.90 -10.90 -20.41
CA ILE A 484 -3.23 -10.49 -19.96
C ILE A 484 -4.13 -11.72 -19.92
N TYR A 485 -4.80 -11.93 -18.79
CA TYR A 485 -5.65 -13.08 -18.51
C TYR A 485 -7.06 -12.63 -18.18
N VAL A 486 -8.08 -13.30 -18.72
CA VAL A 486 -9.48 -13.17 -18.28
C VAL A 486 -9.86 -14.42 -17.50
N ILE A 487 -10.35 -14.18 -16.29
CA ILE A 487 -10.70 -15.18 -15.30
C ILE A 487 -12.21 -15.12 -15.07
N LYS A 488 -12.85 -16.29 -15.07
CA LYS A 488 -14.26 -16.48 -14.70
C LYS A 488 -14.34 -17.15 -13.33
N GLY A 489 -15.05 -16.54 -12.40
CA GLY A 489 -15.49 -17.18 -11.17
C GLY A 489 -17.02 -17.25 -11.11
N LYS A 490 -17.54 -17.98 -10.12
CA LYS A 490 -18.98 -18.14 -9.92
C LYS A 490 -19.27 -18.43 -8.45
N THR A 491 -20.39 -17.93 -7.96
CA THR A 491 -20.88 -18.20 -6.60
C THR A 491 -20.93 -19.69 -6.32
N GLY A 492 -20.29 -20.14 -5.24
CA GLY A 492 -20.23 -21.54 -4.80
C GLY A 492 -19.17 -22.40 -5.51
N TRP A 493 -18.32 -21.84 -6.38
CA TRP A 493 -17.14 -22.54 -6.87
C TRP A 493 -16.00 -22.54 -5.84
N THR A 494 -15.14 -23.56 -5.88
CA THR A 494 -13.97 -23.70 -5.01
C THR A 494 -12.71 -23.03 -5.57
N GLN A 495 -12.71 -22.65 -6.85
CA GLN A 495 -11.64 -21.93 -7.53
C GLN A 495 -12.20 -21.24 -8.78
N GLU A 496 -11.51 -20.19 -9.25
CA GLU A 496 -11.79 -19.56 -10.54
C GLU A 496 -11.21 -20.37 -11.72
N GLN A 497 -11.60 -20.02 -12.94
CA GLN A 497 -11.13 -20.62 -14.19
C GLN A 497 -10.58 -19.56 -15.15
N GLN A 498 -9.42 -19.79 -15.74
CA GLN A 498 -8.93 -18.98 -16.86
C GLN A 498 -9.74 -19.32 -18.12
N VAL A 499 -10.42 -18.32 -18.70
CA VAL A 499 -11.27 -18.48 -19.89
C VAL A 499 -10.71 -17.84 -21.15
N TYR A 500 -9.73 -16.94 -21.02
CA TYR A 500 -8.97 -16.36 -22.12
C TYR A 500 -7.61 -15.85 -21.63
N SER A 501 -6.62 -15.84 -22.51
CA SER A 501 -5.30 -15.25 -22.26
C SER A 501 -4.65 -14.81 -23.56
N THR A 502 -3.89 -13.72 -23.52
CA THR A 502 -3.08 -13.24 -24.65
C THR A 502 -1.85 -12.50 -24.15
N ALA A 503 -0.77 -12.50 -24.94
CA ALA A 503 0.38 -11.64 -24.73
C ALA A 503 0.23 -10.35 -25.57
N VAL A 504 0.78 -9.24 -25.09
CA VAL A 504 0.86 -7.97 -25.84
C VAL A 504 2.26 -7.37 -25.74
N ASN A 505 2.68 -6.71 -26.82
CA ASN A 505 3.94 -5.98 -26.88
C ASN A 505 3.93 -4.71 -26.00
N ALA A 506 5.10 -4.12 -25.84
CA ALA A 506 5.30 -2.82 -25.19
C ALA A 506 4.35 -1.71 -25.71
N GLY A 507 4.02 -0.74 -24.86
CA GLY A 507 3.18 0.41 -25.20
C GLY A 507 1.74 0.32 -24.68
N LYS A 508 0.76 0.48 -25.57
CA LYS A 508 -0.68 0.52 -25.25
C LYS A 508 -1.56 0.09 -26.42
N GLY A 509 -2.77 -0.39 -26.13
CA GLY A 509 -3.73 -0.79 -27.16
C GLY A 509 -5.04 -1.35 -26.61
N PHE A 510 -5.78 -2.02 -27.49
CA PHE A 510 -7.03 -2.70 -27.19
C PHE A 510 -6.96 -4.19 -27.60
N ILE A 511 -7.73 -5.03 -26.91
CA ILE A 511 -8.02 -6.43 -27.27
C ILE A 511 -9.55 -6.61 -27.25
N THR A 512 -10.08 -7.49 -28.10
CA THR A 512 -11.47 -7.95 -28.01
C THR A 512 -11.52 -9.47 -27.85
N ALA A 513 -12.52 -9.97 -27.11
CA ALA A 513 -12.77 -11.38 -26.91
C ALA A 513 -14.28 -11.67 -26.89
N LYS A 514 -14.67 -12.92 -27.13
CA LYS A 514 -16.06 -13.38 -26.93
C LYS A 514 -16.05 -14.53 -25.92
N ILE A 515 -16.72 -14.34 -24.79
CA ILE A 515 -16.65 -15.25 -23.63
C ILE A 515 -18.06 -15.78 -23.31
N PRO A 516 -18.24 -17.11 -23.12
CA PRO A 516 -19.48 -17.67 -22.61
C PRO A 516 -19.59 -17.44 -21.09
N VAL A 517 -20.74 -16.93 -20.68
CA VAL A 517 -21.10 -16.64 -19.28
C VAL A 517 -22.41 -17.32 -18.91
N GLU A 518 -22.57 -17.63 -17.63
CA GLU A 518 -23.77 -18.23 -17.06
C GLU A 518 -24.16 -17.52 -15.76
N LYS A 519 -25.43 -17.71 -15.34
CA LYS A 519 -26.02 -16.97 -14.23
C LYS A 519 -25.17 -17.10 -12.96
N GLU A 520 -25.02 -16.01 -12.21
CA GLU A 520 -24.24 -15.90 -10.97
C GLU A 520 -22.72 -16.10 -11.17
N CYS A 521 -22.23 -16.01 -12.41
CA CYS A 521 -20.80 -15.89 -12.68
C CYS A 521 -20.35 -14.42 -12.73
N TYR A 522 -19.03 -14.22 -12.62
CA TYR A 522 -18.38 -12.95 -12.89
C TYR A 522 -17.15 -13.16 -13.77
N LEU A 523 -16.76 -12.12 -14.48
CA LEU A 523 -15.49 -12.04 -15.20
C LEU A 523 -14.61 -10.97 -14.55
N ARG A 524 -13.31 -11.20 -14.50
CA ARG A 524 -12.29 -10.19 -14.16
C ARG A 524 -11.05 -10.41 -15.03
N ALA A 525 -10.25 -9.37 -15.23
CA ALA A 525 -8.95 -9.47 -15.87
C ALA A 525 -7.81 -9.20 -14.88
N TYR A 526 -6.63 -9.78 -15.17
CA TYR A 526 -5.38 -9.36 -14.55
C TYR A 526 -4.24 -9.44 -15.57
N CYS A 527 -3.14 -8.72 -15.31
CA CYS A 527 -1.93 -8.79 -16.13
C CYS A 527 -0.64 -8.85 -15.31
N VAL A 528 0.43 -9.28 -15.95
CA VAL A 528 1.79 -9.39 -15.41
C VAL A 528 2.78 -9.05 -16.53
N GLU A 529 3.72 -8.11 -16.30
CA GLU A 529 4.86 -7.92 -17.23
C GLU A 529 5.79 -9.13 -17.23
N GLU A 530 6.28 -9.53 -18.41
CA GLU A 530 6.99 -10.79 -18.58
C GLU A 530 8.31 -10.84 -17.79
N ASP A 531 9.17 -9.84 -18.01
CA ASP A 531 10.47 -9.71 -17.36
C ASP A 531 10.38 -9.18 -15.93
N LYS A 532 9.36 -8.37 -15.61
CA LYS A 532 9.19 -7.73 -14.31
C LYS A 532 7.91 -8.18 -13.62
N LYS A 533 7.93 -9.40 -13.08
CA LYS A 533 6.81 -10.07 -12.41
C LYS A 533 6.23 -9.36 -11.16
N SER A 534 6.81 -8.23 -10.73
CA SER A 534 6.26 -7.32 -9.70
C SER A 534 5.37 -6.21 -10.29
N HIS A 535 5.43 -5.95 -11.60
CA HIS A 535 4.53 -5.06 -12.32
C HIS A 535 3.27 -5.83 -12.77
N ARG A 536 2.11 -5.47 -12.20
CA ARG A 536 0.83 -6.18 -12.36
C ARG A 536 -0.35 -5.22 -12.31
N ALA A 537 -1.49 -5.64 -12.85
CA ALA A 537 -2.78 -4.98 -12.60
C ALA A 537 -3.91 -6.00 -12.43
N TYR A 538 -4.96 -5.61 -11.70
CA TYR A 538 -6.15 -6.39 -11.43
C TYR A 538 -7.40 -5.50 -11.60
N THR A 539 -8.36 -5.93 -12.41
CA THR A 539 -9.61 -5.18 -12.63
C THR A 539 -10.67 -5.54 -11.60
N THR A 540 -11.56 -4.61 -11.29
CA THR A 540 -12.81 -4.94 -10.60
C THR A 540 -13.67 -5.90 -11.46
N PRO A 541 -14.31 -6.94 -10.88
CA PRO A 541 -15.13 -7.88 -11.64
C PRO A 541 -16.38 -7.26 -12.27
N ILE A 542 -16.85 -7.85 -13.36
CA ILE A 542 -18.18 -7.62 -13.95
C ILE A 542 -19.03 -8.85 -13.67
N TRP A 543 -20.24 -8.65 -13.16
CA TRP A 543 -21.16 -9.73 -12.73
C TRP A 543 -22.27 -10.00 -13.76
N PHE A 544 -22.76 -11.24 -13.80
CA PHE A 544 -23.81 -11.68 -14.73
C PHE A 544 -24.95 -12.40 -13.98
N GLU A 545 -26.17 -11.88 -14.11
CA GLU A 545 -27.39 -12.32 -13.38
C GLU A 545 -28.54 -12.64 -14.33
#